data_AF-A0A0F9V1U3-F1
#
_entry.id   AF-A0A0F9V1U3-F1
#
_cell.length_a   1.000
_cell.length_b   1.000
_cell.length_c   1.000
_cell.angle_alpha   90.00
_cell.angle_beta   90.00
_cell.angle_gamma   90.00
#
_symmetry.space_group_name_H-M   'P 1'
#
loop_
_entity.id
_entity.type
_entity.pdbx_description
1 polymer ?
#
loop_
_entity_poly.entity_id
_entity_poly.type
_entity_poly.pdbx_seq_one_letter_code
_entity_poly.pdbx_strand_id
1 'polypeptide(L)'
;MEMANSTMKYARLAWAGAALALLQACANQPAGNEPAGGRIERELVSHSLTIDAGEPRVLDTPHRSVKVTESRLFTLTQFDATGNQLDQQDQFQSLPWANQLVSLVVGNVQVSRQTDQDGQLRLNLLDEEFVGLDFDEVRVINLSASAGPGVQTEATLLVDRDLRGKLQEAEQLIYDNLEEDDVNQWVHRVQRLTALGLNEEASQLENMLILLTTGDPQLQGDFIQALGEATPSE
;
A
#
# COMPACT_ATOMS: atom_id res chain seq x y z
N MET A 1 56.51 54.14 -24.70
CA MET A 1 55.90 52.96 -24.03
C MET A 1 56.02 51.80 -25.00
N GLU A 2 57.19 51.19 -25.20
CA GLU A 2 58.02 50.48 -24.19
C GLU A 2 57.14 49.53 -23.35
N MET A 3 57.31 48.21 -23.33
CA MET A 3 58.42 47.34 -23.73
C MET A 3 57.93 45.93 -24.13
N ALA A 4 58.77 45.27 -24.93
CA ALA A 4 59.22 43.87 -24.86
C ALA A 4 58.31 42.82 -24.17
N ASN A 5 58.20 41.61 -24.73
CA ASN A 5 59.31 40.65 -24.70
C ASN A 5 59.02 39.36 -25.49
N SER A 6 60.07 38.92 -26.16
CA SER A 6 60.24 37.63 -26.82
C SER A 6 60.13 36.45 -25.85
N THR A 7 59.74 35.28 -26.34
CA THR A 7 60.64 34.11 -26.36
C THR A 7 60.07 32.97 -27.20
N MET A 8 60.76 32.73 -28.30
CA MET A 8 60.70 31.52 -29.12
C MET A 8 61.45 30.40 -28.39
N LYS A 9 60.85 29.21 -28.26
CA LYS A 9 61.59 27.97 -28.08
C LYS A 9 61.01 26.85 -28.95
N TYR A 10 61.77 26.59 -30.01
CA TYR A 10 62.01 25.34 -30.71
C TYR A 10 61.52 24.08 -29.97
N ALA A 11 60.92 23.13 -30.70
CA ALA A 11 61.65 21.94 -31.15
C ALA A 11 60.73 20.96 -31.89
N ARG A 12 61.26 20.49 -33.02
CA ARG A 12 60.79 19.35 -33.78
C ARG A 12 60.87 18.09 -32.92
N LEU A 13 59.85 17.25 -32.99
CA LEU A 13 60.01 15.80 -32.98
C LEU A 13 58.88 15.21 -33.83
N ALA A 14 59.25 14.85 -35.06
CA ALA A 14 58.67 13.71 -35.73
C ALA A 14 58.88 12.45 -34.86
N TRP A 15 58.19 11.37 -35.21
CA TRP A 15 58.32 9.96 -34.82
C TRP A 15 56.87 9.44 -34.74
N ALA A 16 56.30 9.00 -35.86
CA ALA A 16 56.40 7.62 -36.37
C ALA A 16 55.94 6.59 -35.34
N GLY A 17 54.79 5.95 -35.61
CA GLY A 17 54.44 4.73 -34.87
C GLY A 17 52.97 4.37 -34.90
N ALA A 18 52.64 3.44 -35.80
CA ALA A 18 51.55 2.46 -35.68
C ALA A 18 50.11 2.99 -35.67
N ALA A 19 49.49 2.93 -36.85
CA ALA A 19 48.06 2.69 -36.98
C ALA A 19 47.71 1.37 -36.28
N LEU A 20 47.10 1.44 -35.09
CA LEU A 20 46.39 0.32 -34.50
C LEU A 20 45.10 0.13 -35.30
N ALA A 21 45.15 -0.77 -36.27
CA ALA A 21 43.95 -1.35 -36.86
C ALA A 21 43.23 -2.13 -35.74
N LEU A 22 42.07 -1.63 -35.32
CA LEU A 22 41.14 -2.33 -34.45
C LEU A 22 40.67 -3.59 -35.20
N LEU A 23 41.25 -4.75 -34.86
CA LEU A 23 40.68 -6.05 -35.20
C LEU A 23 39.34 -6.17 -34.46
N GLN A 24 38.26 -5.86 -35.17
CA GLN A 24 36.91 -6.30 -34.83
C GLN A 24 36.89 -7.83 -34.89
N ALA A 25 37.06 -8.47 -33.74
CA ALA A 25 36.74 -9.87 -33.58
C ALA A 25 35.22 -10.02 -33.62
N CYS A 26 34.67 -10.33 -34.80
CA CYS A 26 33.34 -10.88 -34.91
C CYS A 26 33.35 -12.25 -34.23
N ALA A 27 32.94 -12.30 -32.95
CA ALA A 27 32.56 -13.55 -32.32
C ALA A 27 31.27 -14.03 -32.99
N ASN A 28 31.43 -14.79 -34.07
CA ASN A 28 30.33 -15.54 -34.66
C ASN A 28 30.08 -16.73 -33.73
N GLN A 29 29.21 -16.57 -32.74
CA GLN A 29 28.72 -17.70 -31.95
C GLN A 29 28.03 -18.65 -32.93
N PRO A 30 28.47 -19.92 -33.08
CA PRO A 30 27.66 -20.89 -33.79
C PRO A 30 26.35 -20.99 -33.01
N ALA A 31 25.23 -20.71 -33.67
CA ALA A 31 23.93 -21.12 -33.18
C ALA A 31 24.02 -22.63 -32.94
N GLY A 32 24.12 -23.03 -31.67
CA GLY A 32 24.01 -24.41 -31.31
C GLY A 32 22.68 -24.88 -31.87
N ASN A 33 22.71 -25.93 -32.70
CA ASN A 33 21.54 -26.78 -32.89
C ASN A 33 21.24 -27.39 -31.52
N GLU A 34 20.55 -26.64 -30.65
CA GLU A 34 19.79 -27.27 -29.59
C GLU A 34 18.76 -28.15 -30.31
N PRO A 35 18.70 -29.47 -30.04
CA PRO A 35 17.56 -30.24 -30.49
C PRO A 35 16.32 -29.50 -30.00
N ALA A 36 15.31 -29.33 -30.87
CA ALA A 36 14.05 -28.69 -30.50
C ALA A 36 13.58 -29.29 -29.17
N GLY A 37 13.82 -28.56 -28.07
CA GLY A 37 13.50 -29.04 -26.74
C GLY A 37 11.99 -29.23 -26.67
N GLY A 38 11.54 -30.25 -25.96
CA GLY A 38 10.11 -30.43 -25.71
C GLY A 38 9.49 -29.11 -25.24
N ARG A 39 8.27 -28.82 -25.70
CA ARG A 39 7.56 -27.58 -25.39
C ARG A 39 6.53 -27.83 -24.30
N ILE A 40 6.33 -26.83 -23.43
CA ILE A 40 5.23 -26.81 -22.47
C ILE A 40 4.26 -25.73 -22.92
N GLU A 41 3.01 -26.11 -23.19
CA GLU A 41 1.91 -25.18 -23.40
C GLU A 41 1.14 -25.02 -22.09
N ARG A 42 0.72 -23.77 -21.81
CA ARG A 42 -0.04 -23.41 -20.62
C ARG A 42 -1.35 -22.75 -21.05
N GLU A 43 -2.47 -23.39 -20.74
CA GLU A 43 -3.80 -22.87 -20.98
C GLU A 43 -4.45 -22.44 -19.66
N LEU A 44 -5.04 -21.25 -19.61
CA LEU A 44 -5.77 -20.75 -18.44
C LEU A 44 -7.20 -21.29 -18.46
N VAL A 45 -7.52 -22.16 -17.50
CA VAL A 45 -8.84 -22.80 -17.36
C VAL A 45 -9.80 -21.93 -16.56
N SER A 46 -9.34 -21.37 -15.45
CA SER A 46 -10.16 -20.50 -14.61
C SER A 46 -9.35 -19.38 -13.98
N HIS A 47 -9.99 -18.25 -13.78
CA HIS A 47 -9.43 -17.08 -13.12
C HIS A 47 -10.50 -16.43 -12.24
N SER A 48 -10.25 -16.35 -10.93
CA SER A 48 -11.18 -15.77 -9.96
C SER A 48 -10.45 -14.94 -8.91
N LEU A 49 -11.21 -14.06 -8.25
CA LEU A 49 -10.76 -13.27 -7.12
C LEU A 49 -11.59 -13.64 -5.88
N THR A 50 -10.96 -13.57 -4.71
CA THR A 50 -11.62 -13.74 -3.42
C THR A 50 -11.25 -12.59 -2.49
N ILE A 51 -12.24 -11.99 -1.84
CA ILE A 51 -12.05 -11.02 -0.76
C ILE A 51 -12.33 -11.73 0.57
N ASP A 52 -11.31 -11.80 1.42
CA ASP A 52 -11.43 -12.18 2.81
C ASP A 52 -11.40 -10.90 3.66
N ALA A 53 -12.55 -10.58 4.26
CA ALA A 53 -12.70 -9.43 5.13
C ALA A 53 -12.76 -9.84 6.62
N GLY A 54 -12.34 -11.05 6.96
CA GLY A 54 -12.38 -11.59 8.32
C GLY A 54 -13.78 -12.00 8.79
N GLU A 55 -13.80 -12.87 9.81
CA GLU A 55 -15.03 -13.32 10.46
C GLU A 55 -15.07 -12.86 11.93
N PRO A 56 -16.23 -12.41 12.44
CA PRO A 56 -17.50 -12.23 11.72
C PRO A 56 -17.41 -11.07 10.73
N ARG A 57 -18.22 -11.09 9.66
CA ARG A 57 -18.37 -9.98 8.69
C ARG A 57 -19.13 -8.76 9.25
N VAL A 58 -18.86 -8.42 10.51
CA VAL A 58 -19.39 -7.28 11.24
C VAL A 58 -18.20 -6.54 11.83
N LEU A 59 -18.07 -5.24 11.57
CA LEU A 59 -17.11 -4.37 12.22
C LEU A 59 -17.64 -3.96 13.59
N ASP A 60 -16.86 -4.25 14.63
CA ASP A 60 -17.01 -3.79 16.00
C ASP A 60 -15.95 -2.74 16.40
N THR A 61 -14.92 -2.59 15.57
CA THR A 61 -13.90 -1.53 15.64
C THR A 61 -13.85 -0.71 14.34
N PRO A 62 -13.29 0.52 14.35
CA PRO A 62 -13.20 1.34 13.15
C PRO A 62 -12.37 0.73 12.02
N HIS A 63 -11.45 -0.18 12.36
CA HIS A 63 -10.43 -0.68 11.46
C HIS A 63 -10.53 -2.19 11.20
N ARG A 64 -10.25 -2.61 9.97
CA ARG A 64 -10.26 -4.02 9.58
C ARG A 64 -9.25 -4.31 8.48
N SER A 65 -8.46 -5.37 8.66
CA SER A 65 -7.61 -5.89 7.57
C SER A 65 -8.47 -6.69 6.59
N VAL A 66 -8.30 -6.42 5.31
CA VAL A 66 -8.98 -7.11 4.22
C VAL A 66 -7.91 -7.67 3.29
N LYS A 67 -7.99 -8.95 2.98
CA LYS A 67 -7.08 -9.62 2.05
C LYS A 67 -7.80 -9.98 0.75
N VAL A 68 -7.18 -9.66 -0.37
CA VAL A 68 -7.66 -10.06 -1.69
C VAL A 68 -6.67 -11.04 -2.31
N THR A 69 -7.19 -12.17 -2.78
CA THR A 69 -6.40 -13.25 -3.37
C THR A 69 -6.91 -13.55 -4.77
N GLU A 70 -5.99 -13.69 -5.71
CA GLU A 70 -6.24 -14.13 -7.08
C GLU A 70 -5.96 -15.63 -7.19
N SER A 71 -6.91 -16.37 -7.76
CA SER A 71 -6.79 -17.81 -8.01
C SER A 71 -6.83 -18.07 -9.51
N ARG A 72 -5.83 -18.78 -10.02
CA ARG A 72 -5.72 -19.19 -11.42
C ARG A 72 -5.52 -20.69 -11.51
N LEU A 73 -6.30 -21.35 -12.36
CA LEU A 73 -6.11 -22.76 -12.70
C LEU A 73 -5.60 -22.83 -14.14
N PHE A 74 -4.50 -23.53 -14.33
CA PHE A 74 -3.94 -23.79 -15.64
C PHE A 74 -3.92 -25.28 -15.94
N THR A 75 -4.06 -25.63 -17.20
CA THR A 75 -3.69 -26.96 -17.70
C THR A 75 -2.37 -26.84 -18.44
N LEU A 76 -1.39 -27.64 -18.04
CA LEU A 76 -0.06 -27.71 -18.63
C LEU A 76 0.02 -28.95 -19.50
N THR A 77 0.31 -28.78 -20.79
CA THR A 77 0.50 -29.88 -21.73
C THR A 77 1.95 -29.89 -22.20
N GLN A 78 2.64 -31.01 -21.97
CA GLN A 78 4.01 -31.21 -22.41
C GLN A 78 4.04 -31.95 -23.75
N PHE A 79 4.86 -31.48 -24.68
CA PHE A 79 5.09 -32.09 -25.97
C PHE A 79 6.56 -32.47 -26.15
N ASP A 80 6.82 -33.55 -26.89
CA ASP A 80 8.17 -33.89 -27.34
C ASP A 80 8.66 -32.97 -28.47
N ALA A 81 9.90 -33.17 -28.90
CA ALA A 81 10.52 -32.42 -30.01
C ALA A 81 9.77 -32.55 -31.35
N THR A 82 8.96 -33.61 -31.50
CA THR A 82 8.18 -33.92 -32.71
C THR A 82 6.73 -33.47 -32.61
N GLY A 83 6.31 -32.90 -31.47
CA GLY A 83 4.96 -32.40 -31.23
C GLY A 83 3.96 -33.44 -30.70
N ASN A 84 4.41 -34.63 -30.30
CA ASN A 84 3.51 -35.57 -29.62
C ASN A 84 3.34 -35.16 -28.16
N GLN A 85 2.11 -35.20 -27.67
CA GLN A 85 1.82 -34.97 -26.26
C GLN A 85 2.43 -36.09 -25.42
N LEU A 86 3.21 -35.69 -24.42
CA LEU A 86 3.85 -36.58 -23.45
C LEU A 86 3.06 -36.66 -22.15
N ASP A 87 2.60 -35.51 -21.66
CA ASP A 87 1.95 -35.39 -20.35
C ASP A 87 0.96 -34.22 -20.35
N GLN A 88 -0.02 -34.27 -19.45
CA GLN A 88 -0.96 -33.19 -19.19
C GLN A 88 -1.37 -33.18 -17.72
N GLN A 89 -1.23 -32.02 -17.08
CA GLN A 89 -1.54 -31.86 -15.66
C GLN A 89 -2.12 -30.48 -15.35
N ASP A 90 -2.93 -30.40 -14.30
CA ASP A 90 -3.46 -29.14 -13.80
C ASP A 90 -2.52 -28.50 -12.78
N GLN A 91 -2.36 -27.19 -12.88
CA GLN A 91 -1.56 -26.36 -11.98
C GLN A 91 -2.44 -25.24 -11.40
N PHE A 92 -2.66 -25.32 -10.09
CA PHE A 92 -3.30 -24.25 -9.34
C PHE A 92 -2.27 -23.21 -8.88
N GLN A 93 -2.62 -21.92 -9.02
CA GLN A 93 -1.82 -20.80 -8.56
C GLN A 93 -2.70 -19.87 -7.71
N SER A 94 -2.24 -19.56 -6.49
CA SER A 94 -2.82 -18.55 -5.61
C SER A 94 -1.83 -17.40 -5.46
N LEU A 95 -2.26 -16.19 -5.81
CA LEU A 95 -1.44 -14.99 -5.82
C LEU A 95 -2.07 -13.93 -4.91
N PRO A 96 -1.26 -13.16 -4.17
CA PRO A 96 -1.76 -11.95 -3.55
C PRO A 96 -2.24 -11.00 -4.65
N TRP A 97 -3.36 -10.30 -4.42
CA TRP A 97 -3.81 -9.21 -5.27
C TRP A 97 -2.92 -7.99 -5.05
N ALA A 98 -1.63 -8.11 -5.34
CA ALA A 98 -0.59 -7.22 -4.84
C ALA A 98 -0.52 -5.89 -5.60
N ASN A 99 -0.49 -4.78 -4.87
CA ASN A 99 -0.40 -3.43 -5.44
C ASN A 99 -1.53 -3.12 -6.44
N GLN A 100 -2.72 -3.69 -6.22
CA GLN A 100 -3.89 -3.52 -7.08
C GLN A 100 -4.99 -2.76 -6.35
N LEU A 101 -5.93 -2.19 -7.11
CA LEU A 101 -7.03 -1.43 -6.54
C LEU A 101 -8.16 -2.34 -6.04
N VAL A 102 -8.77 -1.92 -4.94
CA VAL A 102 -10.03 -2.41 -4.40
C VAL A 102 -10.93 -1.19 -4.23
N SER A 103 -12.15 -1.24 -4.76
CA SER A 103 -13.14 -0.18 -4.55
C SER A 103 -13.94 -0.45 -3.29
N LEU A 104 -14.11 0.58 -2.47
CA LEU A 104 -14.93 0.54 -1.27
C LEU A 104 -16.09 1.53 -1.45
N VAL A 105 -17.27 1.10 -1.02
CA VAL A 105 -18.47 1.94 -0.94
C VAL A 105 -18.91 1.94 0.52
N VAL A 106 -18.86 3.11 1.15
CA VAL A 106 -19.20 3.35 2.56
C VAL A 106 -20.26 4.45 2.58
N GLY A 107 -21.51 4.10 2.90
CA GLY A 107 -22.63 5.04 2.82
C GLY A 107 -22.80 5.59 1.39
N ASN A 108 -22.64 6.90 1.22
CA ASN A 108 -22.69 7.59 -0.07
C ASN A 108 -21.30 7.88 -0.68
N VAL A 109 -20.22 7.49 0.01
CA VAL A 109 -18.83 7.72 -0.43
C VAL A 109 -18.31 6.47 -1.13
N GLN A 110 -17.68 6.68 -2.29
CA GLN A 110 -16.98 5.63 -3.03
C GLN A 110 -15.52 6.03 -3.22
N VAL A 111 -14.64 5.12 -2.86
CA VAL A 111 -13.18 5.30 -2.85
C VAL A 111 -12.50 4.07 -3.44
N SER A 112 -11.23 4.22 -3.80
CA SER A 112 -10.39 3.11 -4.26
C SER A 112 -9.10 3.10 -3.47
N ARG A 113 -8.80 1.97 -2.82
CA ARG A 113 -7.57 1.75 -2.06
C ARG A 113 -6.69 0.75 -2.78
N GLN A 114 -5.39 1.00 -2.75
CA GLN A 114 -4.41 0.04 -3.23
C GLN A 114 -4.08 -0.95 -2.11
N THR A 115 -4.03 -2.23 -2.44
CA THR A 115 -3.47 -3.28 -1.57
C THR A 115 -1.95 -3.20 -1.50
N ASP A 116 -1.37 -3.74 -0.44
CA ASP A 116 0.07 -3.92 -0.30
C ASP A 116 0.59 -5.12 -1.14
N GLN A 117 1.85 -5.49 -0.91
CA GLN A 117 2.50 -6.60 -1.63
C GLN A 117 1.92 -7.98 -1.30
N ASP A 118 1.24 -8.11 -0.15
CA ASP A 118 0.60 -9.34 0.30
C ASP A 118 -0.89 -9.40 -0.09
N GLY A 119 -1.37 -8.39 -0.83
CA GLY A 119 -2.75 -8.26 -1.24
C GLY A 119 -3.67 -7.82 -0.10
N GLN A 120 -3.10 -7.21 0.95
CA GLN A 120 -3.86 -6.71 2.09
C GLN A 120 -4.11 -5.21 1.96
N LEU A 121 -5.25 -4.75 2.46
CA LEU A 121 -5.51 -3.34 2.72
C LEU A 121 -6.10 -3.20 4.12
N ARG A 122 -5.79 -2.08 4.76
CA ARG A 122 -6.41 -1.70 6.03
C ARG A 122 -7.56 -0.74 5.73
N LEU A 123 -8.77 -1.18 6.02
CA LEU A 123 -9.93 -0.30 6.13
C LEU A 123 -9.86 0.41 7.48
N ASN A 124 -10.11 1.72 7.50
CA ASN A 124 -10.37 2.49 8.70
C ASN A 124 -11.48 3.50 8.41
N LEU A 125 -12.58 3.42 9.16
CA LEU A 125 -13.75 4.29 8.99
C LEU A 125 -13.55 5.72 9.50
N LEU A 126 -12.46 5.97 10.22
CA LEU A 126 -12.05 7.30 10.69
C LEU A 126 -10.97 7.93 9.81
N ASP A 127 -10.66 7.35 8.65
CA ASP A 127 -9.76 8.01 7.70
C ASP A 127 -10.43 9.25 7.09
N GLU A 128 -9.63 10.26 6.72
CA GLU A 128 -10.08 11.57 6.26
C GLU A 128 -11.13 11.53 5.14
N GLU A 129 -11.08 10.51 4.28
CA GLU A 129 -12.01 10.33 3.16
C GLU A 129 -13.46 10.02 3.59
N PHE A 130 -13.66 9.62 4.85
CA PHE A 130 -14.96 9.27 5.44
C PHE A 130 -15.46 10.31 6.46
N VAL A 131 -14.71 11.38 6.70
CA VAL A 131 -15.13 12.48 7.57
C VAL A 131 -16.35 13.18 6.97
N GLY A 132 -17.31 13.52 7.83
CA GLY A 132 -18.60 14.12 7.46
C GLY A 132 -19.65 13.13 7.01
N LEU A 133 -19.37 11.82 7.05
CA LEU A 133 -20.40 10.80 6.84
C LEU A 133 -21.42 10.79 7.98
N ASP A 134 -22.68 10.57 7.62
CA ASP A 134 -23.70 10.24 8.61
C ASP A 134 -23.55 8.76 9.04
N PHE A 135 -22.80 8.52 10.12
CA PHE A 135 -22.52 7.16 10.60
C PHE A 135 -23.78 6.42 11.06
N ASP A 136 -24.89 7.11 11.34
CA ASP A 136 -26.18 6.47 11.61
C ASP A 136 -26.76 5.76 10.38
N GLU A 137 -26.32 6.11 9.17
CA GLU A 137 -26.71 5.47 7.92
C GLU A 137 -25.66 4.51 7.35
N VAL A 138 -24.41 4.54 7.85
CA VAL A 138 -23.32 3.62 7.42
C VAL A 138 -23.50 2.24 8.04
N ARG A 139 -24.46 1.45 7.53
CA ARG A 139 -24.75 0.10 8.04
C ARG A 139 -23.95 -1.00 7.35
N VAL A 140 -23.50 -0.71 6.13
CA VAL A 140 -22.92 -1.69 5.22
C VAL A 140 -21.78 -1.03 4.45
N ILE A 141 -20.70 -1.78 4.30
CA ILE A 141 -19.56 -1.45 3.45
C ILE A 141 -19.47 -2.52 2.37
N ASN A 142 -19.44 -2.10 1.11
CA ASN A 142 -19.23 -3.00 -0.01
C ASN A 142 -17.81 -2.84 -0.52
N LEU A 143 -17.11 -3.95 -0.66
CA LEU A 143 -15.77 -4.04 -1.21
C LEU A 143 -15.85 -4.78 -2.53
N SER A 144 -15.17 -4.28 -3.56
CA SER A 144 -15.12 -4.93 -4.87
C SER A 144 -13.71 -4.91 -5.43
N ALA A 145 -13.31 -6.01 -6.06
CA ALA A 145 -12.04 -6.14 -6.76
C ALA A 145 -12.30 -6.73 -8.16
N SER A 146 -11.54 -6.27 -9.15
CA SER A 146 -11.74 -6.62 -10.55
C SER A 146 -10.41 -6.78 -11.28
N ALA A 147 -10.20 -7.95 -11.90
CA ALA A 147 -9.06 -8.23 -12.77
C ALA A 147 -9.38 -8.05 -14.26
N GLY A 148 -10.57 -7.53 -14.58
CA GLY A 148 -11.05 -7.28 -15.93
C GLY A 148 -12.49 -7.75 -16.14
N PRO A 149 -13.00 -7.68 -17.37
CA PRO A 149 -14.34 -8.14 -17.68
C PRO A 149 -14.53 -9.63 -17.32
N GLY A 150 -15.53 -9.94 -16.50
CA GLY A 150 -15.87 -11.30 -16.10
C GLY A 150 -15.04 -11.88 -14.95
N VAL A 151 -14.04 -11.17 -14.44
CA VAL A 151 -13.26 -11.58 -13.25
C VAL A 151 -13.37 -10.50 -12.19
N GLN A 152 -14.43 -10.61 -11.40
CA GLN A 152 -14.78 -9.67 -10.34
C GLN A 152 -15.24 -10.42 -9.11
N THR A 153 -15.10 -9.79 -7.95
CA THR A 153 -15.56 -10.33 -6.68
C THR A 153 -16.02 -9.19 -5.80
N GLU A 154 -16.98 -9.49 -4.92
CA GLU A 154 -17.55 -8.53 -4.00
C GLU A 154 -17.61 -9.15 -2.60
N ALA A 155 -17.41 -8.33 -1.59
CA ALA A 155 -17.66 -8.69 -0.20
C ALA A 155 -18.42 -7.56 0.50
N THR A 156 -19.30 -7.97 1.41
CA THR A 156 -20.09 -7.06 2.22
C THR A 156 -19.66 -7.21 3.67
N LEU A 157 -19.44 -6.08 4.33
CA LEU A 157 -19.19 -5.96 5.76
C LEU A 157 -20.30 -5.15 6.40
N LEU A 158 -20.88 -5.66 7.48
CA LEU A 158 -21.83 -4.91 8.29
C LEU A 158 -21.07 -4.04 9.29
N VAL A 159 -21.66 -2.92 9.69
CA VAL A 159 -21.11 -2.06 10.73
C VAL A 159 -22.02 -2.16 11.95
N ASP A 160 -21.44 -2.52 13.09
CA ASP A 160 -22.18 -2.68 14.33
C ASP A 160 -22.84 -1.36 14.76
N ARG A 161 -24.00 -1.45 15.42
CA ARG A 161 -24.73 -0.27 15.88
C ARG A 161 -23.95 0.52 16.93
N ASP A 162 -23.32 -0.15 17.88
CA ASP A 162 -22.57 0.52 18.94
C ASP A 162 -21.32 1.18 18.35
N LEU A 163 -20.67 0.52 17.38
CA LEU A 163 -19.56 1.13 16.64
C LEU A 163 -19.98 2.42 15.93
N ARG A 164 -21.13 2.45 15.25
CA ARG A 164 -21.62 3.66 14.54
C ARG A 164 -21.77 4.86 15.48
N GLY A 165 -22.31 4.63 16.68
CA GLY A 165 -22.38 5.67 17.71
C GLY A 165 -21.01 6.15 18.18
N LYS A 166 -20.04 5.24 18.32
CA LYS A 166 -18.65 5.60 18.67
C LYS A 166 -17.97 6.40 17.56
N LEU A 167 -18.18 6.04 16.30
CA LEU A 167 -17.58 6.73 15.14
C LEU A 167 -18.06 8.19 15.06
N GLN A 168 -19.36 8.43 15.26
CA GLN A 168 -19.94 9.77 15.27
C GLN A 168 -19.30 10.70 16.31
N GLU A 169 -19.04 10.15 17.50
CA GLU A 169 -18.40 10.90 18.58
C GLU A 169 -16.89 11.05 18.34
N ALA A 170 -16.22 9.98 17.89
CA ALA A 170 -14.79 9.98 17.63
C ALA A 170 -14.39 10.99 16.53
N GLU A 171 -15.20 11.12 15.49
CA GLU A 171 -14.98 12.09 14.41
C GLU A 171 -14.85 13.52 14.97
N GLN A 172 -15.78 13.93 15.85
CA GLN A 172 -15.75 15.26 16.48
C GLN A 172 -14.49 15.44 17.33
N LEU A 173 -14.15 14.43 18.13
CA LEU A 173 -12.97 14.48 19.00
C LEU A 173 -11.66 14.61 18.21
N ILE A 174 -11.57 13.98 17.04
CA ILE A 174 -10.34 13.94 16.22
C ILE A 174 -10.25 15.16 15.30
N TYR A 175 -11.34 15.57 14.66
CA TYR A 175 -11.33 16.53 13.56
C TYR A 175 -11.87 17.93 13.88
N ASP A 176 -12.57 18.13 15.01
CA ASP A 176 -12.93 19.49 15.43
C ASP A 176 -11.69 20.33 15.74
N ASN A 177 -11.78 21.64 15.51
CA ASN A 177 -10.65 22.57 15.61
C ASN A 177 -9.86 22.41 16.92
N LEU A 178 -8.59 22.02 16.80
CA LEU A 178 -7.67 21.81 17.92
C LEU A 178 -6.92 23.09 18.33
N GLU A 179 -6.85 24.10 17.46
CA GLU A 179 -6.05 25.31 17.70
C GLU A 179 -6.69 26.25 18.72
N GLU A 180 -8.02 26.20 18.87
CA GLU A 180 -8.77 26.98 19.84
C GLU A 180 -8.88 26.29 21.21
N ASP A 181 -8.47 25.03 21.28
CA ASP A 181 -8.57 24.22 22.48
C ASP A 181 -7.42 24.49 23.46
N ASP A 182 -7.71 24.33 24.75
CA ASP A 182 -6.70 24.33 25.81
C ASP A 182 -6.21 22.90 26.11
N VAL A 183 -5.16 22.81 26.94
CA VAL A 183 -4.58 21.54 27.37
C VAL A 183 -5.63 20.59 27.99
N ASN A 184 -6.61 21.12 28.72
CA ASN A 184 -7.62 20.28 29.36
C ASN A 184 -8.57 19.67 28.32
N GLN A 185 -8.94 20.41 27.28
CA GLN A 185 -9.75 19.89 26.18
C GLN A 185 -9.01 18.81 25.40
N TRP A 186 -7.72 19.02 25.11
CA TRP A 186 -6.88 18.01 24.47
C TRP A 186 -6.81 16.70 25.29
N VAL A 187 -6.55 16.81 26.60
CA VAL A 187 -6.55 15.64 27.50
C VAL A 187 -7.92 14.97 27.53
N HIS A 188 -9.00 15.74 27.63
CA HIS A 188 -10.35 15.20 27.58
C HIS A 188 -10.62 14.42 26.29
N ARG A 189 -10.22 14.95 25.12
CA ARG A 189 -10.41 14.26 23.83
C ARG A 189 -9.68 12.91 23.80
N VAL A 190 -8.42 12.87 24.20
CA VAL A 190 -7.63 11.63 24.28
C VAL A 190 -8.27 10.62 25.23
N GLN A 191 -8.64 11.06 26.44
CA GLN A 191 -9.30 10.19 27.43
C GLN A 191 -10.65 9.69 26.94
N ARG A 192 -11.41 10.52 26.23
CA ARG A 192 -12.74 10.16 25.72
C ARG A 192 -12.64 9.10 24.63
N LEU A 193 -11.67 9.21 23.72
CA LEU A 193 -11.39 8.15 22.73
C LEU A 193 -11.02 6.83 23.41
N THR A 194 -10.15 6.86 24.42
CA THR A 194 -9.82 5.69 25.25
C THR A 194 -11.05 5.09 25.92
N ALA A 195 -11.93 5.92 26.49
CA ALA A 195 -13.17 5.48 27.14
C ALA A 195 -14.18 4.86 26.15
N LEU A 196 -14.13 5.24 24.87
CA LEU A 196 -14.91 4.59 23.79
C LEU A 196 -14.30 3.25 23.34
N GLY A 197 -13.09 2.91 23.82
CA GLY A 197 -12.31 1.74 23.40
C GLY A 197 -11.50 1.96 22.13
N LEU A 198 -11.33 3.22 21.70
CA LEU A 198 -10.60 3.64 20.50
C LEU A 198 -9.16 4.00 20.85
N ASN A 199 -8.43 3.01 21.39
CA ASN A 199 -7.09 3.23 21.96
C ASN A 199 -6.06 3.63 20.90
N GLU A 200 -6.20 3.10 19.69
CA GLU A 200 -5.29 3.44 18.59
C GLU A 200 -5.49 4.89 18.16
N GLU A 201 -6.74 5.32 17.99
CA GLU A 201 -7.10 6.69 17.65
C GLU A 201 -6.70 7.67 18.76
N ALA A 202 -6.90 7.30 20.03
CA ALA A 202 -6.42 8.09 21.18
C ALA A 202 -4.91 8.30 21.12
N SER A 203 -4.15 7.23 20.85
CA SER A 203 -2.69 7.28 20.71
C SER A 203 -2.25 8.11 19.50
N GLN A 204 -2.98 8.03 18.38
CA GLN A 204 -2.71 8.85 17.20
C GLN A 204 -2.95 10.34 17.49
N LEU A 205 -4.06 10.68 18.15
CA LEU A 205 -4.38 12.04 18.57
C LEU A 205 -3.32 12.59 19.53
N GLU A 206 -2.92 11.81 20.54
CA GLU A 206 -1.85 12.19 21.46
C GLU A 206 -0.55 12.51 20.71
N ASN A 207 -0.10 11.63 19.81
CA ASN A 207 1.11 11.84 19.04
C ASN A 207 1.02 13.08 18.14
N MET A 208 -0.14 13.33 17.53
CA MET A 208 -0.38 14.55 16.74
C MET A 208 -0.28 15.80 17.61
N LEU A 209 -0.88 15.81 18.81
CA LEU A 209 -0.82 16.94 19.73
C LEU A 209 0.60 17.21 20.24
N ILE A 210 1.39 16.16 20.51
CA ILE A 210 2.82 16.29 20.82
C ILE A 210 3.56 16.95 19.65
N LEU A 211 3.28 16.53 18.42
CA LEU A 211 3.90 17.12 17.23
C LEU A 211 3.51 18.60 17.05
N LEU A 212 2.23 18.94 17.21
CA LEU A 212 1.72 20.31 17.10
C LEU A 212 2.35 21.25 18.14
N THR A 213 2.60 20.75 19.35
CA THR A 213 3.19 21.52 20.46
C THR A 213 4.72 21.55 20.46
N THR A 214 5.39 20.89 19.51
CA THR A 214 6.87 20.83 19.47
C THR A 214 7.54 22.21 19.38
N GLY A 215 6.84 23.23 18.86
CA GLY A 215 7.31 24.61 18.82
C GLY A 215 7.26 25.36 20.16
N ASP A 216 6.54 24.85 21.15
CA ASP A 216 6.39 25.45 22.49
C ASP A 216 6.63 24.39 23.59
N PRO A 217 7.88 24.25 24.07
CA PRO A 217 8.24 23.23 25.06
C PRO A 217 7.50 23.35 26.40
N GLN A 218 7.06 24.54 26.78
CA GLN A 218 6.30 24.73 28.03
C GLN A 218 4.90 24.14 27.86
N LEU A 219 4.21 24.51 26.79
CA LEU A 219 2.88 23.99 26.48
C LEU A 219 2.89 22.47 26.30
N GLN A 220 3.90 21.93 25.62
CA GLN A 220 4.08 20.48 25.46
C GLN A 220 4.28 19.79 26.82
N GLY A 221 5.09 20.37 27.71
CA GLY A 221 5.30 19.86 29.06
C GLY A 221 4.03 19.86 29.91
N ASP A 222 3.27 20.97 29.87
CA ASP A 222 1.99 21.09 30.56
C ASP A 222 0.98 20.05 30.06
N PHE A 223 0.95 19.79 28.74
CA PHE A 223 0.11 18.75 28.16
C PHE A 223 0.50 17.33 28.61
N ILE A 224 1.77 16.97 28.53
CA ILE A 224 2.25 15.63 28.94
C ILE A 224 1.98 15.40 30.43
N GLN A 225 2.21 16.42 31.27
CA GLN A 225 1.93 16.33 32.69
C GLN A 225 0.43 16.13 32.94
N ALA A 226 -0.43 16.96 32.34
CA ALA A 226 -1.87 16.87 32.51
C ALA A 226 -2.41 15.51 32.04
N LEU A 227 -1.90 14.99 30.91
CA LEU A 227 -2.27 13.67 30.41
C LEU A 227 -1.89 12.55 31.40
N GLY A 228 -0.67 12.59 31.94
CA GLY A 228 -0.19 11.62 32.92
C GLY A 228 -0.96 11.65 34.25
N GLU A 229 -1.39 12.83 34.70
CA GLU A 229 -2.26 12.97 35.88
C GLU A 229 -3.67 12.42 35.63
N ALA A 230 -4.15 12.49 34.38
CA ALA A 230 -5.48 12.10 33.99
C ALA A 230 -5.59 10.59 33.67
N THR A 231 -4.50 9.93 33.26
CA THR A 231 -4.43 8.47 33.14
C THR A 231 -4.22 7.82 34.51
N PRO A 232 -5.19 7.05 35.06
CA PRO A 232 -4.96 6.33 36.30
C PRO A 232 -3.83 5.33 36.11
N SER A 233 -2.87 5.29 37.02
CA SER A 233 -1.90 4.21 37.09
C SER A 233 -2.65 2.89 37.26
N GLU A 234 -2.52 1.97 36.29
CA GLU A 234 -2.95 0.57 36.47
C GLU A 234 -2.17 -0.12 37.60
#